data_AF-A0A950JIT5-F1
#
_entry.id   AF-A0A950JIT5-F1
#
_cell.length_a   1.000
_cell.length_b   1.000
_cell.length_c   1.000
_cell.angle_alpha   90.00
_cell.angle_beta   90.00
_cell.angle_gamma   90.00
#
_symmetry.space_group_name_H-M   'P 1'
#
loop_
_entity.id
_entity.type
_entity.pdbx_description
1 polymer ?
#
loop_
_entity_poly.entity_id
_entity_poly.type
_entity_poly.pdbx_seq_one_letter_code
_entity_poly.pdbx_strand_id
1 'polypeptide(L)'
;MAYRSAETIDDLLADSLIQKVMLADHVEPKALRTLLDRTAGRLADSRRASVVQVKQDLGRRGFFRGPLLLMRPTSGVKGGECGASLCG
;
A
#
# COMPACT_ATOMS: atom_id res chain seq x y z
N MET A 1 -33.01 -13.80 -16.39
CA MET A 1 -31.92 -13.39 -17.29
C MET A 1 -30.64 -13.42 -16.50
N ALA A 2 -29.71 -14.33 -16.81
CA ALA A 2 -28.42 -14.39 -16.13
C ALA A 2 -27.52 -13.29 -16.68
N TYR A 3 -27.07 -12.38 -15.81
CA TYR A 3 -25.93 -11.53 -16.13
C TYR A 3 -24.76 -12.48 -16.38
N ARG A 4 -24.36 -12.66 -17.65
CA ARG A 4 -23.11 -13.34 -17.95
C ARG A 4 -22.04 -12.56 -17.20
N SER A 5 -21.27 -13.26 -16.37
CA SER A 5 -20.13 -12.73 -15.65
C SER A 5 -19.25 -12.05 -16.68
N ALA A 6 -19.29 -10.73 -16.77
CA ALA A 6 -18.37 -10.00 -17.64
C ALA A 6 -16.97 -10.23 -17.06
N GLU A 7 -16.14 -10.96 -17.81
CA GLU A 7 -14.81 -11.37 -17.33
C GLU A 7 -13.82 -10.22 -17.43
N THR A 8 -14.08 -9.27 -18.34
CA THR A 8 -13.23 -8.11 -18.56
C THR A 8 -13.99 -6.79 -18.53
N ILE A 9 -13.27 -5.69 -18.31
CA ILE A 9 -13.82 -4.33 -18.44
C ILE A 9 -14.31 -4.07 -19.87
N ASP A 10 -13.69 -4.68 -20.88
CA ASP A 10 -14.13 -4.53 -22.27
C ASP A 10 -15.51 -5.16 -22.50
N ASP A 11 -15.78 -6.32 -21.87
CA ASP A 11 -17.09 -6.95 -21.93
C ASP A 11 -18.17 -6.08 -21.28
N LEU A 12 -17.84 -5.41 -20.17
CA LEU A 12 -18.73 -4.45 -19.51
C LEU A 12 -18.99 -3.22 -20.39
N LEU A 13 -17.97 -2.65 -21.01
CA LEU A 13 -18.12 -1.48 -21.89
C LEU A 13 -18.82 -1.82 -23.21
N ALA A 14 -18.78 -3.09 -23.62
CA ALA A 14 -19.53 -3.61 -24.77
C ALA A 14 -20.99 -3.96 -24.44
N ASP A 15 -21.38 -4.00 -23.15
CA ASP A 15 -22.73 -4.35 -22.74
C ASP A 15 -23.73 -3.26 -23.14
N SER A 16 -24.84 -3.68 -23.75
CA SER A 16 -25.85 -2.77 -24.30
C SER A 16 -26.61 -1.95 -23.25
N LEU A 17 -26.77 -2.46 -22.03
CA LEU A 17 -27.38 -1.72 -20.93
C LEU A 17 -26.39 -0.69 -20.40
N ILE A 18 -25.13 -1.08 -20.22
CA ILE A 18 -24.07 -0.17 -19.77
C ILE A 18 -23.89 0.97 -20.78
N GLN A 19 -23.84 0.69 -22.08
CA GLN A 19 -23.74 1.75 -23.10
C GLN A 19 -24.91 2.73 -23.05
N LYS A 20 -26.14 2.27 -22.78
CA LYS A 20 -27.30 3.16 -22.64
C LYS A 20 -27.19 4.08 -21.42
N VAL A 21 -26.73 3.56 -20.28
CA VAL A 21 -26.49 4.36 -19.08
C VAL A 21 -25.38 5.38 -19.34
N MET A 22 -24.26 4.93 -19.91
CA MET A 22 -23.15 5.81 -20.27
C MET A 22 -23.57 6.92 -21.25
N LEU A 23 -24.39 6.61 -22.24
CA LEU A 23 -24.92 7.61 -23.18
C LEU A 23 -25.78 8.64 -22.45
N ALA A 24 -26.65 8.21 -21.53
CA ALA A 24 -27.48 9.10 -20.71
C ALA A 24 -26.63 10.05 -19.85
N ASP A 25 -25.48 9.56 -19.37
CA ASP A 25 -24.52 10.32 -18.57
C ASP A 25 -23.44 11.02 -19.40
N HIS A 26 -23.56 11.05 -20.74
CA HIS A 26 -22.58 11.62 -21.68
C HIS A 26 -21.14 11.08 -21.54
N VAL A 27 -21.00 9.81 -21.17
CA VAL A 27 -19.71 9.13 -21.02
C VAL A 27 -19.37 8.37 -22.29
N GLU A 28 -18.21 8.68 -22.89
CA GLU A 28 -17.68 7.91 -24.01
C GLU A 28 -16.95 6.64 -23.51
N PRO A 29 -17.33 5.43 -23.96
CA PRO A 29 -16.70 4.18 -23.50
C PRO A 29 -15.20 4.12 -23.73
N LYS A 30 -14.73 4.62 -24.87
CA LYS A 30 -13.31 4.63 -25.24
C LYS A 30 -12.48 5.56 -24.35
N ALA A 31 -13.04 6.73 -24.01
CA ALA A 31 -12.40 7.67 -23.11
C ALA A 31 -12.29 7.08 -21.69
N LEU A 32 -13.36 6.44 -21.21
CA LEU A 32 -13.36 5.77 -19.91
C LEU A 32 -12.31 4.65 -19.86
N ARG A 33 -12.23 3.81 -20.89
CA ARG A 33 -11.20 2.75 -20.95
C ARG A 33 -9.79 3.32 -20.88
N THR A 34 -9.51 4.36 -21.66
CA THR A 34 -8.19 5.01 -21.68
C THR A 34 -7.82 5.58 -20.30
N LEU A 35 -8.79 6.16 -19.59
CA LEU A 35 -8.59 6.68 -18.24
C LEU A 35 -8.27 5.55 -17.25
N LEU A 36 -9.00 4.44 -17.32
CA LEU A 36 -8.79 3.27 -16.48
C LEU A 36 -7.40 2.66 -16.72
N ASP A 37 -6.99 2.50 -17.97
CA ASP A 37 -5.66 1.96 -18.34
C ASP A 37 -4.53 2.86 -17.81
N ARG A 38 -4.67 4.18 -17.98
CA ARG A 38 -3.71 5.15 -17.45
C ARG A 38 -3.61 5.10 -15.92
N THR A 39 -4.75 4.94 -15.25
CA THR A 39 -4.81 4.87 -13.78
C THR A 39 -4.19 3.58 -13.27
N ALA A 40 -4.47 2.45 -13.92
CA ALA A 40 -3.84 1.17 -13.61
C ALA A 40 -2.32 1.24 -13.75
N GLY A 41 -1.80 1.88 -14.81
CA GLY A 41 -0.37 2.13 -14.98
C GLY A 41 0.24 2.92 -13.81
N ARG A 42 -0.37 4.05 -13.44
CA ARG A 42 0.11 4.86 -12.32
C ARG A 42 0.09 4.13 -10.98
N LEU A 43 -0.93 3.28 -10.74
CA LEU A 43 -1.01 2.45 -9.54
C LEU A 43 0.10 1.40 -9.51
N ALA A 44 0.39 0.77 -10.65
CA ALA A 44 1.50 -0.18 -10.77
C ALA A 44 2.86 0.48 -10.51
N ASP A 45 3.07 1.68 -11.05
CA ASP A 45 4.30 2.46 -10.84
C ASP A 45 4.45 2.90 -9.39
N SER A 46 3.38 3.38 -8.76
CA SER A 46 3.36 3.75 -7.34
C SER A 46 3.67 2.56 -6.44
N ARG A 47 3.07 1.39 -6.72
CA ARG A 47 3.35 0.15 -5.99
C ARG A 47 4.80 -0.29 -6.16
N ARG A 48 5.39 -0.12 -7.34
CA ARG A 48 6.80 -0.42 -7.57
C ARG A 48 7.71 0.53 -6.79
N ALA A 49 7.39 1.82 -6.77
CA ALA A 49 8.13 2.82 -6.01
C ALA A 49 8.09 2.55 -4.50
N SER A 50 6.93 2.16 -3.95
CA SER A 50 6.80 1.82 -2.53
C SER A 50 7.56 0.54 -2.17
N VAL A 51 7.55 -0.49 -3.03
CA VAL A 51 8.36 -1.69 -2.83
C VAL A 51 9.86 -1.39 -2.86
N VAL A 52 10.31 -0.50 -3.76
CA VAL A 52 11.71 -0.05 -3.80
C VAL A 52 12.09 0.73 -2.54
N GLN A 53 11.22 1.61 -2.06
CA GLN A 53 11.44 2.36 -0.82
C GLN A 53 11.46 1.46 0.41
N VAL A 54 10.55 0.47 0.51
CA VAL A 54 10.57 -0.53 1.60
C VAL A 54 11.85 -1.35 1.58
N LYS A 55 12.32 -1.76 0.39
CA LYS A 55 13.58 -2.52 0.26
C LYS A 55 14.80 -1.66 0.63
N GLN A 56 14.78 -0.36 0.31
CA GLN A 56 15.83 0.59 0.72
C GLN A 56 15.80 0.88 2.23
N ASP A 57 14.63 1.02 2.84
CA ASP A 57 14.50 1.30 4.28
C ASP A 57 14.85 0.07 5.13
N LEU A 58 14.51 -1.14 4.64
CA LEU A 58 14.97 -2.41 5.23
C LEU A 58 16.47 -2.66 5.02
N GLY A 59 17.08 -2.10 3.96
CA GLY A 59 18.53 -2.13 3.75
C GLY A 59 19.30 -1.07 4.56
N ARG A 60 18.62 0.00 4.99
CA ARG A 60 19.21 1.12 5.75
C ARG A 60 19.18 0.90 7.26
N ARG A 61 18.32 0.00 7.76
CA ARG A 61 18.36 -0.46 9.15
C ARG A 61 19.46 -1.51 9.35
N GLY A 62 20.70 -1.02 9.40
CA GLY A 62 21.76 -1.65 10.18
C GLY A 62 22.68 -2.62 9.46
N PHE A 63 23.45 -2.16 8.48
CA PHE A 63 24.79 -2.72 8.26
C PHE A 63 25.75 -2.07 9.27
N PHE A 64 25.60 -2.42 10.55
CA PHE A 64 26.62 -2.10 11.56
C PHE A 64 27.87 -2.92 11.25
N ARG A 65 28.78 -2.36 10.45
CA ARG A 65 30.21 -2.74 10.43
C ARG A 65 30.91 -2.12 11.65
N GLY A 66 30.34 -2.34 12.84
CA GLY A 66 30.99 -2.09 14.12
C GLY A 66 31.38 -3.44 14.72
N PRO A 67 32.55 -3.57 15.36
CA PRO A 67 32.95 -4.84 15.97
C PRO A 67 31.89 -5.26 17.01
N LEU A 68 31.46 -6.52 16.91
CA LEU A 68 30.46 -7.15 17.78
C LEU A 68 30.86 -7.01 19.25
N LEU A 69 30.29 -6.03 19.95
CA LEU A 69 30.26 -6.04 21.41
C LEU A 69 29.02 -6.79 21.85
N LEU A 70 29.23 -8.05 22.22
CA LEU A 70 28.31 -8.92 22.93
C LEU A 70 27.90 -8.26 24.26
N MET A 71 26.83 -7.47 24.25
CA MET A 71 26.17 -7.02 25.47
C MET A 71 25.23 -8.12 25.98
N ARG A 72 25.71 -8.86 26.98
CA ARG A 72 24.94 -9.83 27.76
C ARG A 72 23.74 -9.12 28.43
N PRO A 73 22.52 -9.69 28.38
CA PRO A 73 21.44 -9.23 29.24
C PRO A 73 21.66 -9.77 30.67
N THR A 74 21.87 -8.89 31.63
CA THR A 74 21.79 -9.24 33.05
C THR A 74 20.32 -9.26 33.46
N SER A 75 19.79 -10.45 33.66
CA SER A 75 18.57 -10.68 34.41
C SER A 75 18.74 -10.21 35.86
N GLY A 76 17.93 -9.23 36.28
CA GLY A 76 17.89 -8.76 37.67
C GLY A 76 16.48 -8.26 38.01
N VAL A 77 15.66 -9.17 38.53
CA VAL A 77 14.31 -8.94 39.04
C VAL A 77 14.37 -8.34 40.46
N LYS A 78 13.32 -7.58 40.82
CA LYS A 78 12.80 -7.20 42.16
C LYS A 78 13.35 -5.93 42.84
N GLY A 79 12.47 -4.93 42.89
CA GLY A 79 11.83 -4.48 44.14
C GLY A 79 12.48 -3.32 44.91
N GLY A 80 11.63 -2.44 45.45
CA GLY A 80 11.95 -1.64 46.63
C GLY A 80 11.84 -0.13 46.46
N GLU A 81 10.88 0.45 47.16
CA GLU A 81 10.62 1.88 47.32
C GLU A 81 11.76 2.63 48.02
N CYS A 82 11.88 3.95 47.80
CA CYS A 82 11.99 5.00 48.86
C CYS A 82 12.57 6.31 48.30
N GLY A 83 11.82 7.41 48.47
CA GLY A 83 12.33 8.60 49.18
C GLY A 83 13.07 9.68 48.38
N ALA A 84 12.32 10.76 48.08
CA ALA A 84 12.66 12.17 48.19
C ALA A 84 13.98 12.74 47.61
N SER A 85 13.87 13.73 46.72
CA SER A 85 14.36 15.10 46.99
C SER A 85 13.90 16.11 45.92
N LEU A 86 13.05 17.03 46.37
CA LEU A 86 12.85 18.44 46.01
C LEU A 86 13.57 19.02 44.77
N CYS A 87 12.78 19.63 43.87
CA CYS A 87 12.92 21.02 43.38
C CYS A 87 11.69 21.38 42.53
N GLY A 88 10.93 22.40 42.93
CA GLY A 88 9.77 22.94 42.21
C GLY A 88 8.63 23.31 43.14
#